data_AF-A0A928NM26-F1
#
_entry.id   AF-A0A928NM26-F1
#
_cell.length_a   1.000
_cell.length_b   1.000
_cell.length_c   1.000
_cell.angle_alpha   90.00
_cell.angle_beta   90.00
_cell.angle_gamma   90.00
#
_symmetry.space_group_name_H-M   'P 1'
#
loop_
_entity.id
_entity.type
_entity.pdbx_description
1 polymer ?
#
loop_
_entity_poly.entity_id
_entity_poly.type
_entity_poly.pdbx_seq_one_letter_code
_entity_poly.pdbx_strand_id
1 'polypeptide(L)'
;MKKVLSIIICLVIALSSVTCFASDDVKVLVNGSEVAFDQPPVIQEGRTLVPLRAIFEALGAAVGWDGETSSVIASKDDTVIIMQIGHGNLYKNNETIKLDVPPVIINSRTLVPVRAIAESFDLTVGWDDATRTVTITK
;
A
#
# COMPACT_ATOMS: atom_id res chain seq x y z
N MET A 1 28.81 26.54 60.05
CA MET A 1 28.58 25.18 59.52
C MET A 1 27.30 25.17 58.70
N LYS A 2 27.31 24.47 57.54
CA LYS A 2 26.15 24.06 56.72
C LYS A 2 25.55 25.18 55.85
N LYS A 3 26.12 25.44 54.66
CA LYS A 3 26.03 24.67 53.39
C LYS A 3 24.83 25.14 52.55
N VAL A 4 25.17 25.91 51.50
CA VAL A 4 24.71 25.77 50.11
C VAL A 4 23.23 25.38 49.94
N LEU A 5 22.38 26.36 49.65
CA LEU A 5 21.10 26.11 48.98
C LEU A 5 20.84 27.20 47.93
N SER A 6 21.86 27.49 47.14
CA SER A 6 21.73 28.13 45.84
C SER A 6 21.92 27.01 44.82
N ILE A 7 21.11 27.02 43.75
CA ILE A 7 21.22 26.14 42.57
C ILE A 7 20.54 24.75 42.73
N ILE A 8 19.21 24.75 42.82
CA ILE A 8 18.40 23.60 42.35
C ILE A 8 17.25 24.16 41.49
N ILE A 9 17.64 24.95 40.48
CA ILE A 9 16.79 25.36 39.36
C ILE A 9 17.45 24.89 38.05
N CYS A 10 18.25 23.83 38.14
CA CYS A 10 18.73 23.11 36.98
C CYS A 10 17.68 22.08 36.56
N LEU A 11 17.16 22.28 35.35
CA LEU A 11 17.24 21.19 34.37
C LEU A 11 16.28 20.01 34.58
N VAL A 12 14.98 20.27 34.78
CA VAL A 12 13.96 19.20 34.76
C VAL A 12 13.01 19.31 33.56
N ILE A 13 13.21 20.26 32.64
CA ILE A 13 12.31 20.47 31.48
C ILE A 13 12.82 19.80 30.19
N ALA A 14 14.04 19.26 30.16
CA ALA A 14 14.65 18.81 28.90
C ALA A 14 14.79 17.29 28.83
N LEU A 15 13.69 16.52 28.88
CA LEU A 15 13.69 15.09 28.50
C LEU A 15 12.25 14.55 28.33
N SER A 16 11.34 15.33 27.75
CA SER A 16 10.20 14.72 27.06
C SER A 16 10.74 14.13 25.77
N SER A 17 11.27 12.91 25.88
CA SER A 17 11.61 12.06 24.74
C SER A 17 10.37 12.00 23.87
N VAL A 18 10.39 12.70 22.74
CA VAL A 18 9.37 12.55 21.71
C VAL A 18 9.57 11.12 21.22
N THR A 19 8.75 10.18 21.71
CA THR A 19 8.66 8.86 21.11
C THR A 19 8.09 9.10 19.73
N CYS A 20 8.96 9.24 18.74
CA CYS A 20 8.58 9.14 17.35
C CYS A 20 8.12 7.69 17.17
N PHE A 21 6.81 7.46 17.27
CA PHE A 21 6.23 6.23 16.77
C PHE A 21 6.40 6.29 15.26
N ALA A 22 7.46 5.66 14.76
CA ALA A 22 7.50 5.28 13.36
C ALA A 22 6.28 4.38 13.15
N SER A 23 5.28 4.88 12.43
CA SER A 23 4.13 4.05 12.07
C SER A 23 4.67 2.86 11.30
N ASP A 24 4.28 1.65 11.71
CA ASP A 24 4.69 0.40 11.07
C ASP A 24 3.90 0.14 9.77
N ASP A 25 3.15 1.15 9.34
CA ASP A 25 2.32 1.14 8.14
C ASP A 25 3.18 1.24 6.88
N VAL A 26 2.84 0.41 5.90
CA VAL A 26 3.46 0.45 4.59
C VAL A 26 2.97 1.68 3.82
N LYS A 27 3.90 2.50 3.34
CA LYS A 27 3.60 3.65 2.48
C LYS A 27 3.63 3.23 1.02
N VAL A 28 2.79 3.87 0.19
CA VAL A 28 2.80 3.65 -1.26
C VAL A 28 2.85 4.97 -2.00
N LEU A 29 3.84 5.13 -2.85
CA LEU A 29 3.98 6.27 -3.76
C LEU A 29 3.68 5.81 -5.18
N VAL A 30 2.78 6.51 -5.86
CA VAL A 30 2.49 6.34 -7.28
C VAL A 30 3.00 7.57 -8.01
N ASN A 31 3.98 7.39 -8.89
CA ASN A 31 4.66 8.47 -9.63
C ASN A 31 5.15 9.60 -8.69
N GLY A 32 5.69 9.24 -7.52
CA GLY A 32 6.19 10.18 -6.52
C GLY A 32 5.13 10.83 -5.63
N SER A 33 3.84 10.55 -5.84
CA SER A 33 2.74 11.02 -4.98
C SER A 33 2.31 9.93 -4.01
N GLU A 34 2.27 10.23 -2.72
CA GLU A 34 1.79 9.29 -1.70
C GLU A 34 0.28 9.07 -1.85
N VAL A 35 -0.14 7.81 -1.86
CA VAL A 35 -1.55 7.42 -1.94
C VAL A 35 -2.06 7.14 -0.53
N ALA A 36 -3.12 7.83 -0.13
CA ALA A 36 -3.80 7.57 1.12
C ALA A 36 -4.75 6.38 0.98
N PHE A 37 -4.80 5.53 2.00
CA PHE A 37 -5.69 4.38 2.05
C PHE A 37 -6.56 4.42 3.30
N ASP A 38 -7.82 4.07 3.14
CA ASP A 38 -8.74 3.80 4.25
C ASP A 38 -8.50 2.42 4.87
N GLN A 39 -8.00 1.47 4.06
CA GLN A 39 -7.42 0.21 4.50
C GLN A 39 -5.92 0.22 4.20
N PRO A 40 -5.03 0.20 5.21
CA PRO A 40 -3.60 0.21 4.94
C PRO A 40 -3.16 -1.03 4.15
N PRO A 41 -2.07 -0.94 3.37
CA PRO A 41 -1.45 -2.11 2.76
C PRO A 41 -1.01 -3.11 3.82
N VAL A 42 -1.06 -4.39 3.46
CA VAL A 42 -0.73 -5.49 4.37
C VAL A 42 0.35 -6.36 3.75
N ILE A 43 1.29 -6.82 4.55
CA ILE A 43 2.25 -7.84 4.11
C ILE A 43 1.69 -9.21 4.48
N GLN A 44 1.40 -10.03 3.47
CA GLN A 44 0.94 -11.40 3.63
C GLN A 44 1.81 -12.32 2.77
N GLU A 45 2.29 -13.42 3.35
CA GLU A 45 3.13 -14.42 2.65
C GLU A 45 4.37 -13.80 1.97
N GLY A 46 4.96 -12.76 2.59
CA GLY A 46 6.11 -12.05 2.03
C GLY A 46 5.79 -11.23 0.77
N ARG A 47 4.51 -10.86 0.58
CA ARG A 47 4.05 -9.97 -0.48
C ARG A 47 3.27 -8.80 0.11
N THR A 48 3.56 -7.61 -0.39
CA THR A 48 2.80 -6.41 -0.05
C THR A 48 1.52 -6.38 -0.88
N LEU A 49 0.40 -6.53 -0.19
CA LEU A 49 -0.94 -6.41 -0.74
C LEU A 49 -1.44 -4.98 -0.51
N VAL A 50 -1.89 -4.34 -1.58
CA VAL A 50 -2.36 -2.95 -1.56
C VAL A 50 -3.83 -2.90 -1.96
N PRO A 51 -4.63 -1.94 -1.44
CA PRO A 51 -6.00 -1.74 -1.89
C PRO A 51 -6.02 -1.41 -3.39
N LEU A 52 -6.58 -2.31 -4.18
CA LEU A 52 -6.53 -2.24 -5.64
C LEU A 52 -7.10 -0.91 -6.15
N ARG A 53 -8.32 -0.57 -5.70
CA ARG A 53 -9.05 0.59 -6.22
C ARG A 53 -8.24 1.89 -6.13
N ALA A 54 -7.65 2.16 -4.97
CA ALA A 54 -6.90 3.39 -4.74
C ALA A 54 -5.68 3.52 -5.65
N ILE A 55 -4.95 2.42 -5.92
CA ILE A 55 -3.81 2.45 -6.84
C ILE A 55 -4.26 2.67 -8.28
N PHE A 56 -5.29 1.95 -8.70
CA PHE A 56 -5.82 2.05 -10.06
C PHE A 56 -6.39 3.45 -10.35
N GLU A 57 -7.14 4.02 -9.42
CA GLU A 57 -7.65 5.40 -9.52
C GLU A 57 -6.51 6.43 -9.52
N ALA A 58 -5.46 6.25 -8.69
CA ALA A 58 -4.27 7.09 -8.73
C ALA A 58 -3.51 7.00 -10.07
N LEU A 59 -3.64 5.88 -10.78
CA LEU A 59 -3.12 5.69 -12.14
C LEU A 59 -4.09 6.18 -13.23
N GLY A 60 -5.27 6.69 -12.87
CA GLY A 60 -6.29 7.20 -13.79
C GLY A 60 -7.17 6.11 -14.43
N ALA A 61 -7.21 4.90 -13.86
CA ALA A 61 -8.09 3.83 -14.30
C ALA A 61 -9.48 3.91 -13.64
N ALA A 62 -10.52 3.54 -14.37
CA ALA A 62 -11.85 3.31 -13.80
C ALA A 62 -11.91 1.90 -13.20
N VAL A 63 -12.56 1.75 -12.04
CA VAL A 63 -12.67 0.46 -11.34
C VAL A 63 -14.13 0.13 -11.04
N GLY A 64 -14.61 -0.96 -11.61
CA GLY A 64 -15.91 -1.58 -11.36
C GLY A 64 -15.81 -2.85 -10.52
N TRP A 65 -16.95 -3.25 -9.98
CA TRP A 65 -17.14 -4.50 -9.24
C TRP A 65 -18.31 -5.26 -9.83
N ASP A 66 -18.09 -6.53 -10.14
CA ASP A 66 -19.13 -7.49 -10.49
C ASP A 66 -19.37 -8.39 -9.27
N GLY A 67 -20.55 -8.22 -8.65
CA GLY A 67 -20.95 -8.97 -7.48
C GLY A 67 -21.41 -10.40 -7.76
N GLU A 68 -21.78 -10.72 -9.00
CA GLU A 68 -22.21 -12.07 -9.38
C GLU A 68 -21.00 -13.02 -9.43
N THR A 69 -19.92 -12.56 -10.05
CA THR A 69 -18.69 -13.34 -10.18
C THR A 69 -17.66 -13.07 -9.09
N SER A 70 -17.91 -12.06 -8.23
CA SER A 70 -16.93 -11.53 -7.28
C SER A 70 -15.65 -11.09 -7.97
N SER A 71 -15.81 -10.29 -9.04
CA SER A 71 -14.71 -9.83 -9.88
C SER A 71 -14.54 -8.31 -9.80
N VAL A 72 -13.29 -7.89 -9.74
CA VAL A 72 -12.88 -6.51 -9.99
C VAL A 72 -12.61 -6.37 -11.48
N ILE A 73 -13.19 -5.34 -12.09
CA ILE A 73 -12.97 -4.97 -13.48
C ILE A 73 -12.37 -3.58 -13.49
N ALA A 74 -11.17 -3.42 -14.00
CA ALA A 74 -10.53 -2.12 -14.13
C ALA A 74 -10.19 -1.81 -15.59
N SER A 75 -10.37 -0.56 -16.00
CA SER A 75 -10.15 -0.14 -17.39
C SER A 75 -9.44 1.20 -17.46
N LYS A 76 -8.43 1.28 -18.32
CA LYS A 76 -7.72 2.53 -18.66
C LYS A 76 -7.26 2.46 -20.10
N ASP A 77 -7.61 3.46 -20.91
CA ASP A 77 -7.30 3.50 -22.33
C ASP A 77 -7.72 2.19 -23.02
N ASP A 78 -6.79 1.49 -23.68
CA ASP A 78 -7.01 0.18 -24.33
C ASP A 78 -6.74 -1.02 -23.40
N THR A 79 -6.54 -0.80 -22.11
CA THR A 79 -6.21 -1.86 -21.13
C THR A 79 -7.42 -2.16 -20.24
N VAL A 80 -7.88 -3.41 -20.28
CA VAL A 80 -8.90 -3.97 -19.40
C VAL A 80 -8.28 -5.08 -18.56
N ILE A 81 -8.47 -4.97 -17.25
CA ILE A 81 -7.97 -5.87 -16.24
C ILE A 81 -9.16 -6.50 -15.52
N ILE A 82 -9.20 -7.83 -15.46
CA ILE A 82 -10.23 -8.57 -14.74
C ILE A 82 -9.54 -9.47 -13.72
N MET A 83 -10.05 -9.45 -12.49
CA MET A 83 -9.50 -10.19 -11.38
C MET A 83 -10.62 -10.71 -10.49
N GLN A 84 -10.59 -12.01 -10.18
CA GLN A 84 -11.59 -12.64 -9.34
C GLN A 84 -11.04 -12.90 -7.93
N ILE A 85 -11.85 -12.61 -6.91
CA ILE A 85 -11.45 -12.83 -5.51
C ILE A 85 -11.17 -14.31 -5.23
N GLY A 86 -10.05 -14.60 -4.57
CA GLY A 86 -9.63 -15.97 -4.24
C GLY A 86 -9.00 -16.75 -5.40
N HIS A 87 -8.96 -16.19 -6.62
CA HIS A 87 -8.34 -16.84 -7.77
C HIS A 87 -6.93 -16.29 -8.02
N GLY A 88 -5.96 -17.17 -8.26
CA GLY A 88 -4.56 -16.80 -8.47
C GLY A 88 -4.24 -16.25 -9.86
N ASN A 89 -5.22 -15.78 -10.63
CA ASN A 89 -5.04 -15.27 -11.99
C ASN A 89 -5.65 -13.88 -12.14
N LEU A 90 -4.94 -13.03 -12.87
CA LEU A 90 -5.40 -11.76 -13.41
C LEU A 90 -5.45 -11.88 -14.94
N TYR A 91 -6.41 -11.21 -15.57
CA TYR A 91 -6.53 -11.14 -17.02
C TYR A 91 -6.31 -9.70 -17.51
N LYS A 92 -5.30 -9.46 -18.34
CA LYS A 92 -5.01 -8.17 -19.01
C LYS A 92 -5.30 -8.31 -20.50
N ASN A 93 -6.33 -7.68 -21.04
CA ASN A 93 -6.65 -7.72 -22.49
C ASN A 93 -6.64 -9.15 -23.10
N ASN A 94 -7.15 -10.15 -22.36
CA ASN A 94 -7.15 -11.59 -22.66
C ASN A 94 -5.84 -12.36 -22.40
N GLU A 95 -4.76 -11.71 -22.00
CA GLU A 95 -3.56 -12.38 -21.49
C GLU A 95 -3.74 -12.74 -20.01
N THR A 96 -3.28 -13.92 -19.62
CA THR A 96 -3.35 -14.39 -18.22
C THR A 96 -2.04 -14.13 -17.51
N ILE A 97 -2.09 -13.37 -16.41
CA ILE A 97 -0.98 -13.10 -15.50
C ILE A 97 -1.24 -13.85 -14.20
N LYS A 98 -0.28 -14.67 -13.77
CA LYS A 98 -0.38 -15.43 -12.52
C LYS A 98 -0.04 -14.54 -11.33
N LEU A 99 -0.87 -14.58 -10.30
CA LEU A 99 -0.66 -13.87 -9.05
C LEU A 99 0.15 -14.74 -8.07
N ASP A 100 1.10 -14.11 -7.38
CA ASP A 100 1.85 -14.75 -6.30
C ASP A 100 0.93 -15.09 -5.11
N VAL A 101 0.01 -14.18 -4.78
CA VAL A 101 -0.99 -14.32 -3.72
C VAL A 101 -2.35 -13.95 -4.32
N PRO A 102 -3.40 -14.77 -4.14
CA PRO A 102 -4.72 -14.45 -4.64
C PRO A 102 -5.27 -13.13 -4.07
N PRO A 103 -6.19 -12.46 -4.79
CA PRO A 103 -6.86 -11.26 -4.30
C PRO A 103 -7.71 -11.62 -3.08
N VAL A 104 -7.61 -10.82 -2.03
CA VAL A 104 -8.34 -11.02 -0.77
C VAL A 104 -9.17 -9.80 -0.44
N ILE A 105 -10.28 -10.00 0.27
CA ILE A 105 -11.07 -8.89 0.82
C ILE A 105 -10.72 -8.73 2.30
N ILE A 106 -10.23 -7.55 2.68
CA ILE A 106 -9.99 -7.16 4.07
C ILE A 106 -10.72 -5.85 4.32
N ASN A 107 -11.53 -5.78 5.38
CA ASN A 107 -12.30 -4.58 5.72
C ASN A 107 -13.09 -3.99 4.53
N SER A 108 -13.73 -4.86 3.74
CA SER A 108 -14.48 -4.48 2.53
C SER A 108 -13.64 -3.77 1.46
N ARG A 109 -12.33 -4.01 1.43
CA ARG A 109 -11.41 -3.57 0.38
C ARG A 109 -10.76 -4.79 -0.25
N THR A 110 -10.63 -4.79 -1.58
CA THR A 110 -9.89 -5.82 -2.30
C THR A 110 -8.41 -5.47 -2.29
N LEU A 111 -7.60 -6.34 -1.69
CA LEU A 111 -6.16 -6.22 -1.64
C LEU A 111 -5.50 -7.22 -2.58
N VAL A 112 -4.45 -6.75 -3.25
CA VAL A 112 -3.81 -7.47 -4.36
C VAL A 112 -2.30 -7.22 -4.30
N PRO A 113 -1.45 -8.20 -4.69
CA PRO A 113 -0.01 -7.98 -4.77
C PRO A 113 0.32 -6.75 -5.62
N VAL A 114 1.11 -5.83 -5.07
CA VAL A 114 1.46 -4.59 -5.78
C VAL A 114 2.16 -4.83 -7.12
N ARG A 115 2.94 -5.91 -7.21
CA ARG A 115 3.60 -6.34 -8.46
C ARG A 115 2.59 -6.62 -9.58
N ALA A 116 1.47 -7.26 -9.27
CA ALA A 116 0.46 -7.57 -10.27
C ALA A 116 -0.15 -6.31 -10.88
N ILE A 117 -0.36 -5.27 -10.05
CA ILE A 117 -0.84 -3.97 -10.52
C ILE A 117 0.15 -3.34 -11.49
N ALA A 118 1.44 -3.39 -11.14
CA ALA A 118 2.48 -2.80 -11.95
C ALA A 118 2.67 -3.54 -13.28
N GLU A 119 2.73 -4.87 -13.28
CA GLU A 119 2.80 -5.67 -14.51
C GLU A 119 1.59 -5.41 -15.42
N SER A 120 0.41 -5.18 -14.84
CA SER A 120 -0.80 -4.93 -15.62
C SER A 120 -0.77 -3.61 -16.40
N PHE A 121 0.02 -2.63 -15.94
CA PHE A 121 0.16 -1.32 -16.59
C PHE A 121 1.59 -1.05 -17.11
N ASP A 122 2.42 -2.09 -17.18
CA ASP A 122 3.82 -2.01 -17.61
C ASP A 122 4.62 -0.98 -16.78
N LEU A 123 4.39 -1.00 -15.47
CA LEU A 123 5.04 -0.15 -14.46
C LEU A 123 6.12 -0.95 -13.70
N THR A 124 7.02 -0.22 -13.05
CA THR A 124 8.05 -0.74 -12.15
C THR A 124 7.65 -0.56 -10.69
N VAL A 125 7.97 -1.56 -9.85
CA VAL A 125 7.80 -1.49 -8.39
C VAL A 125 9.16 -1.54 -7.69
N GLY A 126 9.37 -0.59 -6.79
CA GLY A 126 10.45 -0.59 -5.81
C GLY A 126 9.93 -0.89 -4.40
N TRP A 127 10.78 -1.50 -3.57
CA TRP A 127 10.59 -1.66 -2.14
C TRP A 127 11.78 -1.07 -1.40
N ASP A 128 11.51 -0.16 -0.46
CA ASP A 128 12.48 0.32 0.52
C ASP A 128 12.11 -0.24 1.89
N ASP A 129 12.96 -1.11 2.40
CA ASP A 129 12.76 -1.81 3.68
C ASP A 129 12.93 -0.87 4.88
N ALA A 130 13.85 0.09 4.79
CA ALA A 130 14.15 1.00 5.89
C ALA A 130 13.00 1.97 6.16
N THR A 131 12.26 2.34 5.12
CA THR A 131 11.11 3.24 5.22
C THR A 131 9.76 2.54 5.05
N ARG A 132 9.76 1.21 4.84
CA ARG A 132 8.59 0.40 4.48
C ARG A 132 7.76 1.02 3.35
N THR A 133 8.46 1.46 2.31
CA THR A 133 7.86 2.23 1.22
C THR A 133 7.83 1.42 -0.07
N VAL A 134 6.65 1.33 -0.67
CA VAL A 134 6.47 0.86 -2.04
C VAL A 134 6.46 2.05 -2.99
N THR A 135 7.27 1.98 -4.04
CA THR A 135 7.29 3.01 -5.09
C THR A 135 6.83 2.39 -6.40
N ILE A 136 5.83 2.99 -7.03
CA ILE A 136 5.28 2.58 -8.33
C ILE A 136 5.58 3.70 -9.33
N THR A 137 6.34 3.39 -10.38
CA THR A 137 6.75 4.36 -11.41
C THR A 137 6.63 3.75 -12.79
N LYS A 138 6.34 4.57 -13.79
CA LYS A 138 6.47 4.17 -15.20
C LYS A 138 7.94 4.10 -15.63
#